data_AF-A0A099S0L0-F1
#
_entry.id   AF-A0A099S0L0-F1
#
_cell.length_a   1.000
_cell.length_b   1.000
_cell.length_c   1.000
_cell.angle_alpha   90.00
_cell.angle_beta   90.00
_cell.angle_gamma   90.00
#
_symmetry.space_group_name_H-M   'P 1'
#
loop_
_entity.id
_entity.type
_entity.pdbx_description
1 polymer ?
#
loop_
_entity_poly.entity_id
_entity_poly.type
_entity_poly.pdbx_seq_one_letter_code
_entity_poly.pdbx_strand_id
1 'polypeptide(L)'
;MKFNIDLSKFKNLGFKLESKKPSKKTMSRFLQKVNIKRSRSSSLSLSKKDFILLSALLVGLEGYGLYNLLISPTWQDYTKFKISYEAKQLIAANFEKDMGQKDQYLENLKLLDYKYGTLTKVIPYEIPQEEIVLVLNKLAKERELEINGLSLSTISYVSKKDYEAGKTSSEPQDEKKVVTTTSVAGDVQNGGQGTASAGSDDKKISAKPNLSADMVILEDVDIAFSGSYGSLYNFISDLEKSEQKIIVKEISTARGEGNVLKGSLKLQYVGYVTPEDESTYTMDTPETEGKANPFLPYSGFLDKVTDPTVVVQGPEPIKSYAPNFYLLLNTFDDNAPKVIMGDYSRNGTELYSNSNDVIKGKLAVSGSPENLTYSYSLGGRAENKNASIAIDEGKLRLEVISQPRKGEQDKVGLTLDVENKTDYPLEIKVINDDLQVPRFKLGTQAGSVTISR
;
A
#
# COMPACT_ATOMS: atom_id res chain seq x y z
N MET A 1 13.64 -27.20 -25.28
CA MET A 1 12.95 -27.74 -24.09
C MET A 1 11.54 -28.17 -24.50
N LYS A 2 11.14 -29.43 -24.27
CA LYS A 2 9.77 -29.89 -24.51
C LYS A 2 8.96 -29.67 -23.23
N PHE A 3 8.04 -28.71 -23.24
CA PHE A 3 7.11 -28.52 -22.12
C PHE A 3 5.78 -29.24 -22.42
N ASN A 4 5.48 -30.25 -21.61
CA ASN A 4 4.15 -30.84 -21.50
C ASN A 4 3.25 -29.85 -20.77
N ILE A 5 2.25 -29.30 -21.45
CA ILE A 5 1.23 -28.45 -20.83
C ILE A 5 0.05 -29.35 -20.46
N ASP A 6 -0.18 -29.47 -19.15
CA ASP A 6 -1.34 -30.16 -18.59
C ASP A 6 -2.58 -29.25 -18.67
N LEU A 7 -3.46 -29.57 -19.61
CA LEU A 7 -4.69 -28.83 -19.93
C LEU A 7 -5.82 -29.07 -18.91
N SER A 8 -5.60 -29.85 -17.85
CA SER A 8 -6.62 -30.14 -16.83
C SER A 8 -6.99 -28.94 -15.94
N LYS A 9 -6.20 -27.85 -15.96
CA LYS A 9 -6.40 -26.68 -15.10
C LYS A 9 -7.28 -25.56 -15.67
N PHE A 10 -7.68 -25.62 -16.94
CA PHE A 10 -8.54 -24.59 -17.58
C PHE A 10 -10.05 -24.83 -17.46
N LYS A 11 -10.48 -25.71 -16.55
CA LYS A 11 -11.88 -26.19 -16.49
C LYS A 11 -12.89 -25.21 -15.85
N ASN A 12 -12.48 -24.04 -15.38
CA ASN A 12 -13.35 -23.13 -14.59
C ASN A 12 -13.71 -21.79 -15.24
N LEU A 13 -13.43 -21.56 -16.52
CA LEU A 13 -13.98 -20.39 -17.23
C LEU A 13 -15.32 -20.74 -17.87
N GLY A 14 -16.38 -20.63 -17.07
CA GLY A 14 -17.77 -20.87 -17.46
C GLY A 14 -18.30 -19.77 -18.39
N PHE A 15 -18.17 -19.96 -19.70
CA PHE A 15 -19.00 -19.26 -20.68
C PHE A 15 -20.40 -19.89 -20.71
N LYS A 16 -21.39 -19.17 -20.18
CA LYS A 16 -22.81 -19.51 -20.26
C LYS A 16 -23.31 -19.23 -21.69
N LEU A 17 -23.22 -20.21 -22.58
CA LEU A 17 -24.01 -20.22 -23.82
C LEU A 17 -25.36 -20.87 -23.51
N GLU A 18 -26.44 -20.08 -23.55
CA GLU A 18 -27.81 -20.60 -23.58
C GLU A 18 -28.01 -21.45 -24.83
N SER A 19 -28.00 -22.77 -24.66
CA SER A 19 -28.47 -23.72 -25.65
C SER A 19 -29.98 -23.91 -25.49
N LYS A 20 -30.75 -23.44 -26.48
CA LYS A 20 -32.17 -23.81 -26.61
C LYS A 20 -32.26 -25.33 -26.81
N LYS A 21 -32.86 -26.01 -25.84
CA LYS A 21 -33.17 -27.45 -25.87
C LYS A 21 -34.01 -27.79 -27.11
N PRO A 22 -33.68 -28.85 -27.88
CA PRO A 22 -34.62 -29.43 -28.83
C PRO A 22 -35.70 -30.20 -28.05
N SER A 23 -36.96 -29.92 -28.35
CA SER A 23 -38.08 -30.59 -27.71
C SER A 23 -38.13 -32.06 -28.11
N LYS A 24 -38.25 -32.92 -27.11
CA LYS A 24 -38.59 -34.34 -27.27
C LYS A 24 -40.00 -34.42 -27.86
N LYS A 25 -40.11 -34.61 -29.18
CA LYS A 25 -41.31 -35.18 -29.78
C LYS A 25 -41.19 -36.69 -29.77
N THR A 26 -41.95 -37.28 -28.87
CA THR A 26 -42.39 -38.67 -28.81
C THR A 26 -42.76 -39.18 -30.20
N MET A 27 -42.02 -40.17 -30.71
CA MET A 27 -42.48 -41.01 -31.82
C MET A 27 -43.68 -41.84 -31.35
N SER A 28 -44.89 -41.43 -31.74
CA SER A 28 -46.05 -42.32 -31.68
C SER A 28 -45.97 -43.29 -32.85
N ARG A 29 -46.00 -44.59 -32.52
CA ARG A 29 -46.23 -45.69 -33.47
C ARG A 29 -47.48 -45.42 -34.30
N PHE A 30 -47.32 -45.18 -35.60
CA PHE A 30 -48.36 -45.42 -36.59
C PHE A 30 -47.94 -46.63 -37.42
N LEU A 31 -48.26 -47.82 -36.90
CA LEU A 31 -48.36 -49.02 -37.71
C LEU A 31 -49.69 -48.94 -38.46
N GLN A 32 -49.70 -48.23 -39.59
CA GLN A 32 -50.82 -48.30 -40.52
C GLN A 32 -50.59 -49.53 -41.40
N LYS A 33 -51.41 -50.58 -41.19
CA LYS A 33 -51.50 -51.75 -42.08
C LYS A 33 -51.86 -51.27 -43.48
N VAL A 34 -50.86 -51.17 -44.36
CA VAL A 34 -51.10 -51.04 -45.80
C VAL A 34 -51.47 -52.42 -46.32
N ASN A 35 -52.77 -52.64 -46.57
CA ASN A 35 -53.25 -53.76 -47.36
C ASN A 35 -52.77 -53.58 -48.80
N ILE A 36 -51.65 -54.20 -49.14
CA ILE A 36 -51.16 -54.31 -50.52
C ILE A 36 -52.07 -55.32 -51.23
N LYS A 37 -53.09 -54.82 -51.94
CA LYS A 37 -53.73 -55.61 -53.00
C LYS A 37 -52.65 -55.87 -54.05
N ARG A 38 -52.29 -57.15 -54.27
CA ARG A 38 -51.51 -57.60 -55.43
C ARG A 38 -52.24 -57.15 -56.69
N SER A 39 -51.80 -56.04 -57.28
CA SER A 39 -52.10 -55.72 -58.66
C SER A 39 -51.29 -56.65 -59.55
N ARG A 40 -51.95 -57.11 -60.62
CA ARG A 40 -51.46 -58.04 -61.61
C ARG A 40 -50.14 -57.53 -62.19
N SER A 41 -49.20 -58.45 -62.38
CA SER A 41 -47.97 -58.26 -63.15
C SER A 41 -48.30 -57.75 -64.56
N SER A 42 -48.12 -56.44 -64.78
CA SER A 42 -47.88 -55.90 -66.12
C SER A 42 -46.38 -55.99 -66.36
N SER A 43 -45.98 -56.87 -67.28
CA SER A 43 -44.63 -56.86 -67.84
C SER A 43 -44.46 -55.54 -68.63
N LEU A 44 -43.99 -54.49 -67.94
CA LEU A 44 -43.51 -53.28 -68.58
C LEU A 44 -42.20 -53.61 -69.27
N SER A 45 -42.24 -53.83 -70.59
CA SER A 45 -41.03 -53.79 -71.41
C SER A 45 -40.55 -52.34 -71.44
N LEU A 46 -39.59 -52.02 -70.58
CA LEU A 46 -38.92 -50.72 -70.58
C LEU A 46 -38.27 -50.50 -71.95
N SER A 47 -38.58 -49.37 -72.59
CA SER A 47 -37.89 -48.95 -73.80
C SER A 47 -36.42 -48.66 -73.46
N LYS A 48 -35.49 -48.89 -74.39
CA LYS A 48 -34.04 -48.63 -74.18
C LYS A 48 -33.76 -47.22 -73.64
N LYS A 49 -34.59 -46.23 -74.00
CA LYS A 49 -34.49 -44.85 -73.54
C LYS A 49 -34.88 -44.69 -72.05
N ASP A 50 -35.90 -45.41 -71.60
CA ASP A 50 -36.36 -45.37 -70.21
C ASP A 50 -35.37 -46.07 -69.27
N PHE A 51 -34.71 -47.13 -69.75
CA PHE A 51 -33.64 -47.79 -68.99
C PHE A 51 -32.40 -46.89 -68.83
N ILE A 52 -32.00 -46.17 -69.89
CA ILE A 52 -30.88 -45.20 -69.81
C ILE A 52 -31.22 -44.07 -68.83
N LEU A 53 -32.46 -43.56 -68.87
CA LEU A 53 -32.89 -42.48 -67.98
C LEU A 53 -32.98 -42.93 -66.52
N LEU A 54 -33.47 -44.15 -66.26
CA LEU A 54 -33.51 -44.73 -64.91
C LEU A 54 -32.10 -44.97 -64.36
N SER A 55 -31.19 -45.46 -65.21
CA SER A 55 -29.78 -45.68 -64.81
C SER A 55 -29.06 -44.36 -64.52
N ALA A 56 -29.32 -43.30 -65.30
CA ALA A 56 -28.77 -41.97 -65.04
C ALA A 56 -29.32 -41.36 -63.74
N LEU A 57 -30.61 -41.56 -63.45
CA LEU A 57 -31.22 -41.12 -62.19
C LEU A 57 -30.60 -41.82 -60.98
N LEU A 58 -30.36 -43.14 -61.08
CA LEU A 58 -29.76 -43.92 -60.00
C LEU A 58 -28.33 -43.44 -59.69
N VAL A 59 -27.51 -43.23 -60.73
CA VAL A 59 -26.14 -42.69 -60.59
C VAL A 59 -26.17 -41.26 -60.03
N GLY A 60 -27.15 -40.43 -60.42
CA GLY A 60 -27.33 -39.10 -59.85
C GLY A 60 -27.70 -39.12 -58.36
N LEU A 61 -28.56 -40.06 -57.95
CA LEU A 61 -28.96 -40.26 -56.55
C LEU A 61 -27.80 -40.79 -55.70
N GLU A 62 -27.03 -41.75 -56.21
CA GLU A 62 -25.84 -42.25 -55.55
C GLU A 62 -24.76 -41.16 -55.42
N GLY A 63 -24.54 -40.38 -56.48
CA GLY A 63 -23.62 -39.24 -56.46
C GLY A 63 -24.03 -38.14 -55.46
N TYR A 64 -25.32 -37.81 -55.42
CA TYR A 64 -25.87 -36.86 -54.43
C TYR A 64 -25.75 -37.39 -53.00
N GLY A 65 -26.01 -38.69 -52.80
CA GLY A 65 -25.84 -39.36 -51.52
C GLY A 65 -24.40 -39.31 -51.02
N LEU A 66 -23.42 -39.66 -51.87
CA LEU A 66 -22.00 -39.61 -51.53
C LEU A 66 -21.53 -38.18 -51.23
N TYR A 67 -21.94 -37.21 -52.04
CA TYR A 67 -21.58 -35.81 -51.82
C TYR A 67 -22.12 -35.28 -50.49
N ASN A 68 -23.40 -35.52 -50.20
CA ASN A 68 -24.05 -34.95 -49.03
C ASN A 68 -23.68 -35.68 -47.72
N LEU A 69 -23.44 -37.00 -47.78
CA LEU A 69 -23.23 -37.84 -46.60
C LEU A 69 -21.75 -38.00 -46.23
N LEU A 70 -20.82 -37.90 -47.18
CA LEU A 70 -19.38 -38.05 -46.92
C LEU A 70 -18.59 -36.75 -47.13
N ILE A 71 -18.79 -36.04 -48.25
CA ILE A 71 -17.92 -34.92 -48.64
C ILE A 71 -18.29 -33.62 -47.91
N SER A 72 -19.59 -33.29 -47.85
CA SER A 72 -20.08 -32.10 -47.16
C SER A 72 -19.69 -32.04 -45.67
N PRO A 73 -19.92 -33.09 -44.83
CA PRO A 73 -19.56 -33.02 -43.42
C PRO A 73 -18.04 -32.97 -43.21
N THR A 74 -17.26 -33.73 -43.99
CA THR A 74 -15.80 -33.73 -43.85
C THR A 74 -15.16 -32.40 -44.26
N TRP A 75 -15.75 -31.71 -45.25
CA TRP A 75 -15.31 -30.37 -45.64
C TRP A 75 -15.65 -29.31 -44.57
N GLN A 76 -16.81 -29.42 -43.92
CA GLN A 76 -17.18 -28.57 -42.80
C GLN A 76 -16.27 -28.80 -41.59
N ASP A 77 -15.92 -30.04 -41.30
CA ASP A 77 -14.99 -30.37 -40.21
C ASP A 77 -13.57 -29.88 -40.51
N TYR A 78 -13.11 -30.01 -41.75
CA TYR A 78 -11.82 -29.46 -42.18
C TYR A 78 -11.75 -27.94 -42.06
N THR A 79 -12.79 -27.23 -42.51
CA THR A 79 -12.85 -25.76 -42.41
C THR A 79 -12.93 -25.30 -40.97
N LYS A 80 -13.74 -25.95 -40.11
CA LYS A 80 -13.76 -25.69 -38.66
C LYS A 80 -12.39 -25.95 -38.03
N PHE A 81 -11.74 -27.06 -38.38
CA PHE A 81 -10.43 -27.42 -37.86
C PHE A 81 -9.38 -26.36 -38.24
N LYS A 82 -9.37 -25.94 -39.50
CA LYS A 82 -8.47 -24.88 -39.99
C LYS A 82 -8.67 -23.56 -39.24
N ILE A 83 -9.92 -23.10 -39.12
CA ILE A 83 -10.26 -21.88 -38.36
C ILE A 83 -9.80 -22.00 -36.89
N SER A 84 -10.05 -23.16 -36.27
CA SER A 84 -9.64 -23.39 -34.88
C SER A 84 -8.11 -23.42 -34.69
N TYR A 85 -7.39 -23.91 -35.68
CA TYR A 85 -5.92 -23.98 -35.66
C TYR A 85 -5.29 -22.58 -35.80
N GLU A 86 -5.77 -21.78 -36.76
CA GLU A 86 -5.34 -20.39 -36.94
C GLU A 86 -5.63 -19.56 -35.69
N ALA A 87 -6.82 -19.72 -35.08
CA ALA A 87 -7.15 -19.06 -33.81
C ALA A 87 -6.20 -19.46 -32.66
N LYS A 88 -5.85 -20.75 -32.56
CA LYS A 88 -4.91 -21.24 -31.53
C LYS A 88 -3.48 -20.73 -31.75
N GLN A 89 -3.02 -20.63 -32.99
CA GLN A 89 -1.71 -20.04 -33.29
C GLN A 89 -1.65 -18.56 -32.89
N LEU A 90 -2.72 -17.80 -33.15
CA LEU A 90 -2.80 -16.40 -32.77
C LEU A 90 -2.76 -16.23 -31.24
N ILE A 91 -3.49 -17.07 -30.50
CA ILE A 91 -3.44 -17.10 -29.03
C ILE A 91 -2.03 -17.43 -28.52
N ALA A 92 -1.36 -18.42 -29.10
CA ALA A 92 0.00 -18.80 -28.71
C ALA A 92 1.01 -17.67 -28.98
N ALA A 93 0.92 -17.00 -30.12
CA ALA A 93 1.78 -15.87 -30.47
C ALA A 93 1.57 -14.67 -29.54
N ASN A 94 0.32 -14.36 -29.18
CA ASN A 94 0.02 -13.33 -28.18
C ASN A 94 0.54 -13.72 -26.80
N PHE A 95 0.38 -14.98 -26.39
CA PHE A 95 0.87 -15.46 -25.11
C PHE A 95 2.40 -15.42 -25.01
N GLU A 96 3.12 -15.73 -26.11
CA GLU A 96 4.57 -15.62 -26.17
C GLU A 96 5.03 -14.16 -26.09
N LYS A 97 4.30 -13.24 -26.73
CA LYS A 97 4.53 -11.79 -26.60
C LYS A 97 4.30 -11.31 -25.16
N ASP A 98 3.22 -11.72 -24.52
CA ASP A 98 2.89 -11.34 -23.13
C ASP A 98 3.91 -11.94 -22.14
N MET A 99 4.38 -13.16 -22.39
CA MET A 99 5.47 -13.80 -21.63
C MET A 99 6.80 -13.06 -21.78
N GLY A 100 7.10 -12.52 -22.96
CA GLY A 100 8.26 -11.66 -23.20
C GLY A 100 8.21 -10.33 -22.43
N GLN A 101 7.02 -9.89 -22.02
CA GLN A 101 6.80 -8.68 -21.22
C GLN A 101 6.59 -8.96 -19.72
N LYS A 102 6.66 -10.24 -19.31
CA LYS A 102 6.43 -10.65 -17.92
C LYS A 102 7.32 -9.92 -16.92
N ASP A 103 8.62 -9.80 -17.20
CA ASP A 103 9.55 -9.14 -16.29
C ASP A 103 9.22 -7.65 -16.16
N GLN A 104 8.84 -7.00 -17.27
CA GLN A 104 8.37 -5.62 -17.27
C GLN A 104 7.06 -5.45 -16.48
N TYR A 105 6.13 -6.40 -16.56
CA TYR A 105 4.91 -6.38 -15.75
C TYR A 105 5.19 -6.58 -14.27
N LEU A 106 6.13 -7.45 -13.90
CA LEU A 106 6.56 -7.65 -12.50
C LEU A 106 7.24 -6.40 -11.94
N GLU A 107 8.07 -5.72 -12.74
CA GLU A 107 8.67 -4.44 -12.37
C GLU A 107 7.60 -3.35 -12.19
N ASN A 108 6.65 -3.26 -13.11
CA ASN A 108 5.54 -2.31 -13.01
C ASN A 108 4.65 -2.57 -11.80
N LEU A 109 4.40 -3.85 -11.45
CA LEU A 109 3.63 -4.22 -10.26
C LEU A 109 4.33 -3.75 -8.99
N LYS A 110 5.64 -4.01 -8.85
CA LYS A 110 6.41 -3.53 -7.69
C LYS A 110 6.45 -2.01 -7.60
N LEU A 111 6.55 -1.32 -8.74
CA LEU A 111 6.48 0.14 -8.77
C LEU A 111 5.08 0.63 -8.34
N LEU A 112 4.02 -0.06 -8.75
CA LEU A 112 2.67 0.27 -8.35
C LEU A 112 2.47 0.05 -6.85
N ASP A 113 2.96 -1.05 -6.29
CA ASP A 113 2.93 -1.34 -4.86
C ASP A 113 3.72 -0.29 -4.06
N TYR A 114 4.90 0.11 -4.54
CA TYR A 114 5.66 1.20 -3.93
C TYR A 114 4.89 2.52 -3.95
N LYS A 115 4.31 2.88 -5.10
CA LYS A 115 3.48 4.10 -5.21
C LYS A 115 2.28 4.04 -4.27
N TYR A 116 1.60 2.91 -4.22
CA TYR A 116 0.48 2.69 -3.29
C TYR A 116 0.94 2.82 -1.83
N GLY A 117 2.08 2.24 -1.47
CA GLY A 117 2.73 2.40 -0.16
C GLY A 117 3.04 3.86 0.17
N THR A 118 3.56 4.64 -0.79
CA THR A 118 3.80 6.07 -0.56
C THR A 118 2.50 6.86 -0.40
N LEU A 119 1.43 6.52 -1.14
CA LEU A 119 0.13 7.16 -0.98
C LEU A 119 -0.50 6.83 0.37
N THR A 120 -0.41 5.58 0.81
CA THR A 120 -0.98 5.13 2.10
C THR A 120 -0.24 5.70 3.30
N LYS A 121 1.04 6.06 3.17
CA LYS A 121 1.73 6.88 4.20
C LYS A 121 1.16 8.28 4.32
N VAL A 122 0.83 8.91 3.18
CA VAL A 122 0.27 10.26 3.14
C VAL A 122 -1.19 10.28 3.60
N ILE A 123 -1.96 9.27 3.20
CA ILE A 123 -3.37 9.11 3.52
C ILE A 123 -3.55 7.68 4.08
N PRO A 124 -3.39 7.51 5.39
CA PRO A 124 -3.46 6.18 6.01
C PRO A 124 -4.90 5.65 6.07
N TYR A 125 -5.04 4.33 6.13
CA TYR A 125 -6.34 3.65 6.28
C TYR A 125 -6.77 3.52 7.75
N GLU A 126 -5.90 3.92 8.67
CA GLU A 126 -6.19 4.04 10.11
C GLU A 126 -5.48 5.27 10.66
N ILE A 127 -6.10 5.94 11.63
CA ILE A 127 -5.53 7.12 12.30
C ILE A 127 -5.35 6.75 13.78
N PRO A 128 -4.15 6.31 14.20
CA PRO A 128 -3.88 5.96 15.59
C PRO A 128 -3.71 7.21 16.45
N GLN A 129 -4.66 7.41 17.37
CA GLN A 129 -4.70 8.56 18.26
C GLN A 129 -3.46 8.66 19.15
N GLU A 130 -2.93 7.52 19.59
CA GLU A 130 -1.76 7.42 20.44
C GLU A 130 -0.50 7.93 19.73
N GLU A 131 -0.36 7.59 18.45
CA GLU A 131 0.75 8.07 17.61
C GLU A 131 0.67 9.58 17.41
N ILE A 132 -0.53 10.11 17.15
CA ILE A 132 -0.75 11.56 17.03
C ILE A 132 -0.24 12.29 18.28
N VAL A 133 -0.64 11.83 19.47
CA VAL A 133 -0.23 12.44 20.74
C VAL A 133 1.29 12.43 20.89
N LEU A 134 1.93 11.30 20.60
CA LEU A 134 3.39 11.14 20.72
C LEU A 134 4.15 12.03 19.73
N VAL A 135 3.72 12.06 18.47
CA VAL A 135 4.35 12.86 17.42
C VAL A 135 4.21 14.35 17.72
N LEU A 136 3.01 14.81 18.06
CA LEU A 136 2.78 16.22 18.40
C LEU A 136 3.60 16.65 19.61
N ASN A 137 3.65 15.83 20.66
CA ASN A 137 4.45 16.12 21.84
C ASN A 137 5.96 16.17 21.53
N LYS A 138 6.46 15.23 20.72
CA LYS A 138 7.85 15.23 20.27
C LYS A 138 8.19 16.50 19.50
N LEU A 139 7.40 16.85 18.48
CA LEU A 139 7.62 18.03 17.65
C LEU A 139 7.56 19.33 18.47
N ALA A 140 6.59 19.45 19.38
CA ALA A 140 6.48 20.63 20.23
C ALA A 140 7.70 20.79 21.15
N LYS A 141 8.16 19.69 21.77
CA LYS A 141 9.33 19.69 22.64
C LYS A 141 10.62 20.05 21.89
N GLU A 142 10.80 19.54 20.68
CA GLU A 142 11.96 19.87 19.82
C GLU A 142 12.01 21.34 19.42
N ARG A 143 10.88 22.05 19.47
CA ARG A 143 10.75 23.48 19.11
C ARG A 143 10.55 24.41 20.31
N GLU A 144 10.69 23.89 21.53
CA GLU A 144 10.45 24.65 22.77
C GLU A 144 9.03 25.27 22.78
N LEU A 145 8.05 24.57 22.18
CA LEU A 145 6.64 24.90 22.25
C LEU A 145 6.00 24.04 23.34
N GLU A 146 5.29 24.66 24.27
CA GLU A 146 4.58 23.95 25.32
C GLU A 146 3.16 23.63 24.85
N ILE A 147 2.76 22.36 24.91
CA ILE A 147 1.37 21.95 24.75
C ILE A 147 0.72 21.93 26.14
N ASN A 148 -0.19 22.86 26.39
CA ASN A 148 -0.91 23.01 27.65
C ASN A 148 -2.19 22.16 27.72
N GLY A 149 -2.70 21.75 26.57
CA GLY A 149 -3.89 20.95 26.46
C GLY A 149 -4.02 20.39 25.06
N LEU A 150 -4.57 19.19 24.96
CA LEU A 150 -4.77 18.49 23.71
C LEU A 150 -6.10 17.73 23.79
N SER A 151 -6.95 17.93 22.79
CA SER A 151 -8.28 17.33 22.70
C SER A 151 -8.44 16.69 21.34
N LEU A 152 -8.79 15.39 21.31
CA LEU A 152 -9.04 14.64 20.09
C LEU A 152 -10.54 14.42 19.94
N SER A 153 -11.05 14.57 18.72
CA SER A 153 -12.44 14.26 18.41
C SER A 153 -12.67 12.75 18.35
N THR A 154 -13.94 12.34 18.30
CA THR A 154 -14.26 11.01 17.83
C THR A 154 -13.91 10.90 16.34
N ILE A 155 -13.30 9.79 15.95
CA ILE A 155 -12.99 9.51 14.55
C ILE A 155 -14.30 9.43 13.76
N SER A 156 -14.40 10.24 12.72
CA SER A 156 -15.57 10.32 11.85
C SER A 156 -15.32 9.61 10.52
N TYR A 157 -16.32 8.88 10.04
CA TYR A 157 -16.31 8.23 8.74
C TYR A 157 -17.32 8.94 7.84
N VAL A 158 -16.85 9.46 6.70
CA VAL A 158 -17.65 10.28 5.78
C VAL A 158 -17.50 9.74 4.37
N SER A 159 -18.59 9.69 3.60
CA SER A 159 -18.51 9.28 2.20
C SER A 159 -17.67 10.27 1.39
N LYS A 160 -16.99 9.81 0.33
CA LYS A 160 -16.19 10.69 -0.54
C LYS A 160 -16.99 11.88 -1.06
N LYS A 161 -18.23 11.66 -1.47
CA LYS A 161 -19.13 12.71 -1.98
C LYS A 161 -19.46 13.75 -0.93
N ASP A 162 -19.70 13.31 0.31
CA ASP A 162 -19.99 14.21 1.42
C ASP A 162 -18.76 15.01 1.85
N TYR A 163 -17.58 14.39 1.82
CA TYR A 163 -16.31 15.06 2.08
C TYR A 163 -16.01 16.14 1.02
N GLU A 164 -16.20 15.84 -0.27
CA GLU A 164 -16.06 16.81 -1.36
C GLU A 164 -17.07 17.97 -1.23
N ALA A 165 -18.22 17.73 -0.61
CA ALA A 165 -19.21 18.75 -0.28
C ALA A 165 -18.88 19.54 1.01
N GLY A 166 -17.72 19.28 1.64
CA GLY A 166 -17.25 19.97 2.83
C GLY A 166 -17.80 19.44 4.16
N LYS A 167 -18.47 18.28 4.18
CA LYS A 167 -18.95 17.67 5.43
C LYS A 167 -17.80 16.97 6.14
N THR A 168 -17.68 17.20 7.45
CA THR A 168 -16.62 16.61 8.29
C THR A 168 -17.14 15.69 9.39
N SER A 169 -18.45 15.48 9.46
CA SER A 169 -19.11 14.59 10.43
C SER A 169 -20.20 13.79 9.74
N SER A 170 -20.39 12.55 10.18
CA SER A 170 -21.52 11.71 9.77
C SER A 170 -22.77 12.16 10.55
N GLU A 171 -23.55 13.10 10.00
CA GLU A 171 -24.93 13.28 10.47
C GLU A 171 -25.79 12.09 10.04
N PRO A 172 -26.61 11.52 10.94
CA PRO A 172 -27.49 10.41 10.61
C PRO A 172 -28.66 10.90 9.75
N GLN A 173 -28.71 10.50 8.48
CA GLN A 173 -29.94 10.54 7.69
C GLN A 173 -30.74 9.24 7.87
N ASP A 174 -31.85 9.38 8.58
CA ASP A 174 -33.07 8.58 8.66
C ASP A 174 -33.06 7.03 8.55
N GLU A 175 -33.50 6.45 9.67
CA GLU A 175 -34.35 5.25 9.83
C GLU A 175 -33.85 3.87 9.34
N LYS A 176 -33.02 3.24 10.17
CA LYS A 176 -33.35 1.92 10.77
C LYS A 176 -32.49 1.66 12.01
N LYS A 177 -33.17 1.54 13.16
CA LYS A 177 -32.67 1.17 14.50
C LYS A 177 -31.32 0.42 14.49
N VAL A 178 -30.27 1.11 14.93
CA VAL A 178 -29.18 0.50 15.70
C VAL A 178 -29.12 1.26 17.01
N VAL A 179 -29.57 0.59 18.06
CA VAL A 179 -29.54 1.09 19.43
C VAL A 179 -28.11 0.96 19.91
N THR A 180 -27.42 2.09 20.09
CA THR A 180 -26.24 2.16 20.97
C THR A 180 -26.66 2.99 22.17
N THR A 181 -27.29 2.32 23.14
CA THR A 181 -27.43 2.86 24.50
C THR A 181 -26.07 2.81 25.17
N THR A 182 -25.36 3.92 25.20
CA THR A 182 -24.40 4.20 26.27
C THR A 182 -25.12 5.00 27.35
N SER A 183 -26.06 4.37 28.03
CA SER A 183 -26.56 4.87 29.30
C SER A 183 -25.62 4.35 30.39
N VAL A 184 -24.76 5.22 30.91
CA VAL A 184 -24.19 5.02 32.24
C VAL A 184 -25.36 5.16 33.21
N ALA A 185 -25.93 4.04 33.64
CA ALA A 185 -26.84 4.02 34.77
C ALA A 185 -26.02 4.30 36.03
N GLY A 186 -26.22 5.48 36.61
CA GLY A 186 -25.82 5.73 37.98
C GLY A 186 -26.77 4.95 38.89
N ASP A 187 -26.25 3.91 39.54
CA ASP A 187 -26.87 3.35 40.74
C ASP A 187 -25.89 3.51 41.90
N VAL A 188 -26.18 4.52 42.73
CA VAL A 188 -25.77 4.54 44.13
C VAL A 188 -26.76 3.65 44.86
N GLN A 189 -26.37 2.41 45.20
CA GLN A 189 -26.80 1.78 46.44
C GLN A 189 -25.67 1.01 47.11
N ASN A 190 -25.49 1.39 48.38
CA ASN A 190 -24.57 0.92 49.37
C ASN A 190 -25.04 -0.43 49.93
N GLY A 191 -24.13 -1.40 50.11
CA GLY A 191 -24.37 -2.55 51.00
C GLY A 191 -23.74 -3.88 50.60
N GLY A 192 -22.64 -4.25 51.27
CA GLY A 192 -22.46 -5.61 51.81
C GLY A 192 -21.91 -6.74 50.92
N GLN A 193 -20.62 -7.02 51.12
CA GLN A 193 -20.08 -8.36 51.44
C GLN A 193 -19.91 -9.42 50.32
N GLY A 194 -18.68 -9.51 49.83
CA GLY A 194 -17.89 -10.74 49.65
C GLY A 194 -18.34 -11.80 48.64
N THR A 195 -17.56 -12.00 47.57
CA THR A 195 -16.74 -13.22 47.34
C THR A 195 -15.98 -13.12 46.02
N ALA A 196 -14.75 -13.62 46.04
CA ALA A 196 -13.89 -13.74 44.87
C ALA A 196 -14.46 -14.75 43.87
N SER A 197 -14.33 -14.45 42.58
CA SER A 197 -14.02 -15.49 41.60
C SER A 197 -13.27 -14.91 40.41
N ALA A 198 -12.12 -15.51 40.16
CA ALA A 198 -11.30 -15.30 38.97
C ALA A 198 -12.06 -15.68 37.71
N GLY A 199 -11.82 -14.92 36.64
CA GLY A 199 -12.35 -15.13 35.31
C GLY A 199 -11.69 -14.14 34.37
N SER A 200 -10.48 -14.48 33.94
CA SER A 200 -9.76 -13.79 32.89
C SER A 200 -10.55 -13.94 31.59
N ASP A 201 -11.07 -12.83 31.06
CA ASP A 201 -11.45 -12.71 29.67
C ASP A 201 -10.80 -11.43 29.14
N ASP A 202 -9.62 -11.61 28.53
CA ASP A 202 -8.99 -10.64 27.63
C ASP A 202 -9.91 -10.44 26.41
N LYS A 203 -10.92 -9.60 26.58
CA LYS A 203 -11.71 -9.12 25.46
C LYS A 203 -10.98 -7.93 24.86
N LYS A 204 -10.08 -8.23 23.93
CA LYS A 204 -9.44 -7.28 23.00
C LYS A 204 -10.54 -6.40 22.40
N ILE A 205 -10.62 -5.14 22.85
CA ILE A 205 -11.54 -4.15 22.31
C ILE A 205 -10.90 -3.64 21.02
N SER A 206 -11.14 -4.32 19.89
CA SER A 206 -10.98 -3.73 18.57
C SER A 206 -12.37 -3.39 18.04
N ALA A 207 -12.84 -2.19 18.35
CA ALA A 207 -14.11 -1.69 17.83
C ALA A 207 -13.90 -1.09 16.42
N LYS A 208 -13.85 -1.94 15.38
CA LYS A 208 -13.98 -1.46 14.00
C LYS A 208 -15.48 -1.30 13.67
N PRO A 209 -15.93 -0.17 13.10
CA PRO A 209 -17.25 -0.09 12.50
C PRO A 209 -17.30 -0.97 11.24
N ASN A 210 -18.39 -1.73 11.05
CA ASN A 210 -18.56 -2.60 9.90
C ASN A 210 -18.80 -1.74 8.64
N LEU A 211 -17.75 -1.47 7.88
CA LEU A 211 -17.76 -0.58 6.72
C LEU A 211 -18.41 -1.27 5.51
N SER A 212 -19.45 -0.66 4.94
CA SER A 212 -20.16 -1.18 3.77
C SER A 212 -19.70 -0.58 2.44
N ALA A 213 -18.84 0.43 2.49
CA ALA A 213 -18.31 1.16 1.33
C ALA A 213 -17.04 1.92 1.73
N ASP A 214 -16.32 2.41 0.73
CA ASP A 214 -15.14 3.26 0.90
C ASP A 214 -15.50 4.58 1.60
N MET A 215 -14.72 4.95 2.61
CA MET A 215 -14.96 6.13 3.43
C MET A 215 -13.68 6.94 3.62
N VAL A 216 -13.86 8.25 3.80
CA VAL A 216 -12.84 9.17 4.29
C VAL A 216 -12.89 9.16 5.82
N ILE A 217 -11.74 8.96 6.44
CA ILE A 217 -11.57 9.04 7.89
C ILE A 217 -11.15 10.47 8.23
N LEU A 218 -11.80 11.07 9.22
CA LEU A 218 -11.49 12.41 9.69
C LEU A 218 -11.35 12.41 11.20
N GLU A 219 -10.29 13.04 11.68
CA GLU A 219 -10.07 13.27 13.09
C GLU A 219 -9.59 14.70 13.31
N ASP A 220 -10.33 15.43 14.15
CA ASP A 220 -10.01 16.81 14.52
C ASP A 220 -9.25 16.82 15.85
N VAL A 221 -8.16 17.57 15.90
CA VAL A 221 -7.28 17.69 17.07
C VAL A 221 -7.11 19.16 17.42
N ASP A 222 -7.56 19.52 18.62
CA ASP A 222 -7.44 20.85 19.17
C ASP A 222 -6.26 20.90 20.15
N ILE A 223 -5.31 21.79 19.90
CA ILE A 223 -4.08 21.95 20.67
C ILE A 223 -4.08 23.33 21.30
N ALA A 224 -3.98 23.41 22.63
CA ALA A 224 -3.69 24.65 23.35
C ALA A 224 -2.18 24.75 23.60
N PHE A 225 -1.57 25.86 23.19
CA PHE A 225 -0.11 26.02 23.25
C PHE A 225 0.36 27.31 23.93
N SER A 226 1.60 27.31 24.42
CA SER A 226 2.38 28.50 24.77
C SER A 226 3.79 28.42 24.19
N GLY A 227 4.31 29.57 23.75
CA GLY A 227 5.71 29.67 23.31
C GLY A 227 5.99 30.93 22.51
N SER A 228 7.19 31.03 21.95
CA SER A 228 7.53 32.17 21.08
C SER A 228 6.87 32.04 19.70
N TYR A 229 6.78 33.15 18.97
CA TYR A 229 6.35 33.12 17.56
C TYR A 229 7.22 32.19 16.71
N GLY A 230 8.54 32.20 16.93
CA GLY A 230 9.47 31.33 16.20
C GLY A 230 9.24 29.85 16.50
N SER A 231 8.97 29.50 17.77
CA SER A 231 8.62 28.14 18.20
C SER A 231 7.34 27.65 17.50
N LEU A 232 6.29 28.49 17.48
CA LEU A 232 5.04 28.17 16.79
C LEU A 232 5.24 28.00 15.28
N TYR A 233 5.98 28.92 14.64
CA TYR A 233 6.27 28.86 13.22
C TYR A 233 7.03 27.58 12.84
N ASN A 234 8.08 27.24 13.58
CA ASN A 234 8.87 26.04 13.32
C ASN A 234 8.06 24.76 13.56
N PHE A 235 7.22 24.75 14.61
CA PHE A 235 6.31 23.63 14.87
C PHE A 235 5.34 23.40 13.70
N ILE A 236 4.71 24.46 13.19
CA ILE A 236 3.83 24.36 12.02
C ILE A 236 4.62 23.92 10.78
N SER A 237 5.83 24.43 10.59
CA SER A 237 6.70 24.03 9.46
C SER A 237 7.06 22.54 9.50
N ASP A 238 7.24 21.96 10.69
CA ASP A 238 7.49 20.52 10.81
C ASP A 238 6.22 19.70 10.57
N LEU A 239 5.06 20.19 11.00
CA LEU A 239 3.78 19.57 10.67
C LEU A 239 3.55 19.54 9.16
N GLU A 240 3.91 20.60 8.43
CA GLU A 240 3.83 20.66 6.97
C GLU A 240 4.76 19.67 6.26
N LYS A 241 5.87 19.30 6.90
CA LYS A 241 6.84 18.30 6.41
C LYS A 241 6.49 16.86 6.82
N SER A 242 5.42 16.67 7.59
CA SER A 242 4.96 15.34 7.98
C SER A 242 4.68 14.46 6.76
N GLU A 243 4.99 13.17 6.86
CA GLU A 243 4.61 12.20 5.82
C GLU A 243 3.08 12.14 5.67
N GLN A 244 2.34 12.33 6.77
CA GLN A 244 0.89 12.27 6.80
C GLN A 244 0.24 13.60 6.39
N LYS A 245 -0.91 13.51 5.73
CA LYS A 245 -1.70 14.68 5.37
C LYS A 245 -2.39 15.26 6.60
N ILE A 246 -1.84 16.35 7.11
CA ILE A 246 -2.40 17.15 8.20
C ILE A 246 -2.91 18.48 7.63
N ILE A 247 -4.13 18.87 8.00
CA ILE A 247 -4.75 20.14 7.60
C ILE A 247 -4.82 21.06 8.81
N VAL A 248 -4.20 22.23 8.72
CA VAL A 248 -4.39 23.30 9.71
C VAL A 248 -5.70 24.02 9.40
N LYS A 249 -6.72 23.84 10.25
CA LYS A 249 -8.04 24.46 10.09
C LYS A 249 -8.08 25.89 10.64
N GLU A 250 -7.48 26.08 11.81
CA GLU A 250 -7.57 27.35 12.53
C GLU A 250 -6.33 27.55 13.40
N ILE A 251 -5.83 28.78 13.43
CA ILE A 251 -4.79 29.22 14.36
C ILE A 251 -5.32 30.47 15.06
N SER A 252 -5.42 30.41 16.37
CA SER A 252 -5.75 31.56 17.21
C SER A 252 -4.56 31.87 18.11
N THR A 253 -4.12 33.13 18.11
CA THR A 253 -3.00 33.59 18.94
C THR A 253 -3.40 34.81 19.74
N ALA A 254 -3.06 34.80 21.02
CA ALA A 254 -3.16 35.92 21.92
C ALA A 254 -1.79 36.19 22.56
N ARG A 255 -1.54 37.46 22.88
CA ARG A 255 -0.32 37.85 23.58
C ARG A 255 -0.42 37.43 25.05
N GLY A 256 0.53 36.62 25.50
CA GLY A 256 0.73 36.30 26.91
C GLY A 256 1.65 37.33 27.60
N GLU A 257 2.08 37.01 28.82
CA GLU A 257 3.07 37.82 29.53
C GLU A 257 4.45 37.72 28.86
N GLY A 258 5.16 38.83 28.76
CA GLY A 258 6.49 38.90 28.14
C GLY A 258 6.46 38.71 26.62
N ASN A 259 7.35 37.84 26.11
CA ASN A 259 7.49 37.50 24.69
C ASN A 259 6.84 36.14 24.34
N VAL A 260 5.90 35.68 25.18
CA VAL A 260 5.21 34.41 25.03
C VAL A 260 3.85 34.63 24.38
N LEU A 261 3.58 33.90 23.31
CA LEU A 261 2.26 33.76 22.70
C LEU A 261 1.53 32.59 23.35
N LYS A 262 0.23 32.75 23.56
CA LYS A 262 -0.68 31.69 23.96
C LYS A 262 -1.75 31.55 22.90
N GLY A 263 -2.17 30.34 22.59
CA GLY A 263 -3.11 30.15 21.49
C GLY A 263 -3.73 28.78 21.43
N SER A 264 -4.59 28.62 20.44
CA SER A 264 -5.14 27.34 20.04
C SER A 264 -4.87 27.07 18.57
N LEU A 265 -4.57 25.81 18.25
CA LEU A 265 -4.33 25.31 16.91
C LEU A 265 -5.27 24.14 16.67
N LYS A 266 -6.08 24.23 15.62
CA LYS A 266 -6.97 23.14 15.20
C LYS A 266 -6.39 22.43 13.99
N LEU A 267 -6.13 21.15 14.15
CA LEU A 267 -5.63 20.27 13.10
C LEU A 267 -6.72 19.29 12.69
N GLN A 268 -6.66 18.83 11.45
CA GLN A 268 -7.46 17.71 10.96
C GLN A 268 -6.54 16.69 10.30
N TYR A 269 -6.59 15.46 10.79
CA TYR A 269 -6.00 14.30 10.16
C TYR A 269 -7.01 13.67 9.19
N VAL A 270 -6.51 13.24 8.03
CA VAL A 270 -7.33 12.68 6.96
C VAL A 270 -6.79 11.32 6.55
N GLY A 271 -7.67 10.33 6.51
CA GLY A 271 -7.39 8.98 6.07
C GLY A 271 -8.41 8.48 5.04
N TYR A 272 -8.16 7.31 4.47
CA TYR A 272 -9.06 6.65 3.52
C TYR A 272 -9.09 5.16 3.78
N VAL A 273 -10.29 4.62 4.01
CA VAL A 273 -10.48 3.21 4.36
C VAL A 273 -11.48 2.54 3.44
N THR A 274 -11.13 1.34 3.01
CA THR A 274 -11.96 0.43 2.24
C THR A 274 -12.47 -0.70 3.15
N PRO A 275 -13.52 -1.44 2.74
CA PRO A 275 -14.00 -2.60 3.50
C PRO A 275 -12.94 -3.70 3.69
N GLU A 276 -11.95 -3.76 2.79
CA GLU A 276 -10.90 -4.79 2.73
C GLU A 276 -9.71 -4.49 3.65
N ASP A 277 -9.55 -3.23 4.08
CA ASP A 277 -8.43 -2.82 4.92
C ASP A 277 -8.58 -3.36 6.35
N GLU A 278 -7.55 -3.99 6.89
CA GLU A 278 -7.50 -4.42 8.28
C GLU A 278 -6.61 -3.47 9.09
N SER A 279 -7.02 -3.15 10.31
CA SER A 279 -6.19 -2.36 11.22
C SER A 279 -4.93 -3.16 11.56
N THR A 280 -3.77 -2.58 11.32
CA THR A 280 -2.46 -3.20 11.61
C THR A 280 -1.76 -2.54 12.79
N TYR A 281 -2.31 -1.43 13.28
CA TYR A 281 -1.74 -0.69 14.38
C TYR A 281 -1.63 -1.54 15.64
N THR A 282 -0.40 -1.67 16.12
CA THR A 282 -0.08 -2.27 17.41
C THR A 282 0.90 -1.34 18.12
N MET A 283 0.60 -1.03 19.37
CA MET A 283 1.48 -0.22 20.21
C MET A 283 2.02 -1.11 21.33
N ASP A 284 3.34 -1.33 21.32
CA ASP A 284 4.02 -1.95 22.45
C ASP A 284 4.05 -0.96 23.60
N THR A 285 3.15 -1.15 24.56
CA THR A 285 3.18 -0.39 25.81
C THR A 285 4.17 -1.08 26.77
N PRO A 286 5.03 -0.31 27.45
CA PRO A 286 5.88 -0.89 28.49
C PRO A 286 4.99 -1.56 29.54
N GLU A 287 5.49 -2.64 30.16
CA GLU A 287 4.77 -3.29 31.27
C GLU A 287 4.40 -2.23 32.30
N THR A 288 3.09 -2.07 32.52
CA THR A 288 2.59 -1.12 33.50
C THR A 288 2.86 -1.69 34.89
N GLU A 289 3.95 -1.27 35.52
CA GLU A 289 4.05 -1.34 36.98
C GLU A 289 3.14 -0.28 37.59
N GLY A 290 1.83 -0.51 37.44
CA GLY A 290 0.80 0.32 38.04
C GLY A 290 0.66 0.00 39.52
N LYS A 291 0.54 1.04 40.36
CA LYS A 291 -0.04 0.84 41.69
C LYS A 291 -1.51 0.43 41.51
N ALA A 292 -1.98 -0.46 42.37
CA ALA A 292 -3.40 -0.82 42.45
C ALA A 292 -4.32 0.40 42.63
N ASN A 293 -3.79 1.54 43.11
CA ASN A 293 -4.49 2.81 43.18
C ASN A 293 -3.55 3.97 42.81
N PRO A 294 -3.88 4.78 41.78
CA PRO A 294 -3.06 5.90 41.30
C PRO A 294 -2.97 7.07 42.30
N PHE A 295 -3.81 7.08 43.33
CA PHE A 295 -3.81 8.08 44.40
C PHE A 295 -3.01 7.66 45.62
N LEU A 296 -2.42 6.46 45.62
CA LEU A 296 -1.52 6.06 46.72
C LEU A 296 -0.17 6.77 46.57
N PRO A 297 0.30 7.48 47.61
CA PRO A 297 1.61 8.12 47.59
C PRO A 297 2.72 7.08 47.39
N TYR A 298 3.82 7.45 46.72
CA TYR A 298 4.98 6.56 46.64
C TYR A 298 5.73 6.56 47.97
N SER A 299 6.46 5.48 48.25
CA SER A 299 7.25 5.37 49.48
C SER A 299 8.26 6.53 49.52
N GLY A 300 8.22 7.35 50.58
CA GLY A 300 9.03 8.57 50.72
C GLY A 300 8.42 9.86 50.16
N PHE A 301 7.21 9.84 49.59
CA PHE A 301 6.51 11.07 49.17
C PHE A 301 6.20 11.98 50.37
N LEU A 302 5.78 11.39 51.49
CA LEU A 302 5.49 12.15 52.72
C LEU A 302 6.75 12.68 53.41
N ASP A 303 7.91 12.07 53.13
CA ASP A 303 9.20 12.48 53.72
C ASP A 303 9.91 13.60 52.93
N LYS A 304 9.40 13.93 51.73
CA LYS A 304 9.96 14.95 50.83
C LYS A 304 9.13 16.22 50.70
N VAL A 305 8.09 16.39 51.53
CA VAL A 305 7.40 17.69 51.64
C VAL A 305 8.25 18.63 52.50
N THR A 306 9.40 19.02 51.97
CA THR A 306 10.20 20.16 52.41
C THR A 306 10.66 20.91 51.17
N ASP A 307 10.23 22.16 51.08
CA ASP A 307 10.52 23.25 50.13
C ASP A 307 10.92 22.94 48.66
N PRO A 308 10.23 23.55 47.66
CA PRO A 308 10.51 23.33 46.25
C PRO A 308 11.66 24.24 45.78
N THR A 309 12.92 23.83 45.97
CA THR A 309 14.07 24.50 45.33
C THR A 309 15.14 23.53 44.85
N VAL A 310 14.80 22.51 44.05
CA VAL A 310 15.81 21.87 43.19
C VAL A 310 15.19 21.47 41.85
N VAL A 311 15.50 22.26 40.83
CA VAL A 311 15.28 21.93 39.42
C VAL A 311 16.34 20.89 39.03
N VAL A 312 15.94 19.65 38.80
CA VAL A 312 16.81 18.65 38.17
C VAL A 312 16.74 18.90 36.65
N GLN A 313 17.77 19.55 36.11
CA GLN A 313 17.97 19.64 34.67
C GLN A 313 18.25 18.22 34.14
N GLY A 314 17.36 17.73 33.27
CA GLY A 314 17.65 16.58 32.43
C GLY A 314 18.78 16.90 31.44
N PRO A 315 19.41 15.87 30.85
CA PRO A 315 20.44 16.07 29.83
C PRO A 315 19.88 16.94 28.68
N GLU A 316 20.72 17.86 28.19
CA GLU A 316 20.36 18.79 27.12
C GLU A 316 19.72 18.07 25.92
N PRO A 317 18.67 18.65 25.30
CA PRO A 317 18.08 18.10 24.10
C PRO A 317 19.14 18.02 22.99
N ILE A 318 19.34 16.82 22.44
CA ILE A 318 20.21 16.61 21.29
C ILE A 318 19.56 17.32 20.10
N LYS A 319 20.22 18.36 19.58
CA LYS A 319 19.74 19.10 18.39
C LYS A 319 19.66 18.14 17.20
N SER A 320 18.45 17.91 16.69
CA SER A 320 18.19 17.11 15.49
C SER A 320 18.31 17.98 14.24
N TYR A 321 18.99 17.49 13.22
CA TYR A 321 19.23 18.20 11.96
C TYR A 321 18.69 17.37 10.79
N ALA A 322 18.08 18.03 9.81
CA ALA A 322 17.69 17.37 8.57
C ALA A 322 18.94 17.15 7.69
N PRO A 323 19.18 15.94 7.17
CA PRO A 323 20.27 15.72 6.23
C PRO A 323 19.96 16.36 4.88
N ASN A 324 20.97 16.57 4.03
CA ASN A 324 20.77 17.00 2.64
C ASN A 324 20.52 15.80 1.73
N PHE A 325 21.16 14.68 2.03
CA PHE A 325 21.02 13.42 1.30
C PHE A 325 20.72 12.29 2.27
N TYR A 326 20.00 11.28 1.81
CA TYR A 326 19.78 10.08 2.59
C TYR A 326 20.10 8.83 1.79
N LEU A 327 20.44 7.77 2.51
CA LEU A 327 20.74 6.47 1.97
C LEU A 327 20.17 5.38 2.89
N LEU A 328 19.34 4.51 2.33
CA LEU A 328 18.71 3.41 3.06
C LEU A 328 19.25 2.07 2.57
N LEU A 329 19.65 1.21 3.50
CA LEU A 329 20.01 -0.19 3.26
C LEU A 329 18.97 -1.10 3.91
N ASN A 330 18.00 -1.56 3.12
CA ASN A 330 16.94 -2.44 3.59
C ASN A 330 17.35 -3.91 3.55
N THR A 331 16.63 -4.75 4.28
CA THR A 331 16.89 -6.19 4.33
C THR A 331 16.47 -6.90 3.03
N PHE A 332 17.14 -8.02 2.68
CA PHE A 332 16.88 -8.72 1.40
C PHE A 332 15.45 -9.26 1.27
N ASP A 333 14.79 -9.57 2.38
CA ASP A 333 13.44 -10.11 2.48
C ASP A 333 12.36 -9.02 2.55
N ASP A 334 12.74 -7.74 2.68
CA ASP A 334 11.82 -6.61 2.64
C ASP A 334 11.10 -6.53 1.26
N ASN A 335 9.88 -6.01 1.22
CA ASN A 335 9.21 -5.69 -0.04
C ASN A 335 9.71 -4.36 -0.63
N ALA A 336 10.39 -3.52 0.17
CA ALA A 336 11.05 -2.31 -0.29
C ALA A 336 12.33 -2.59 -1.12
N PRO A 337 12.77 -1.61 -1.95
CA PRO A 337 14.06 -1.69 -2.62
C PRO A 337 15.23 -1.83 -1.64
N LYS A 338 16.28 -2.52 -2.06
CA LYS A 338 17.39 -2.93 -1.16
C LYS A 338 18.33 -1.80 -0.82
N VAL A 339 18.61 -0.96 -1.80
CA VAL A 339 19.37 0.28 -1.60
C VAL A 339 18.55 1.41 -2.19
N ILE A 340 18.35 2.48 -1.43
CA ILE A 340 17.69 3.72 -1.87
C ILE A 340 18.63 4.88 -1.55
N MET A 341 18.78 5.82 -2.47
CA MET A 341 19.54 7.05 -2.26
C MET A 341 18.80 8.22 -2.89
N GLY A 342 18.70 9.33 -2.17
CA GLY A 342 17.96 10.50 -2.64
C GLY A 342 18.40 11.80 -1.98
N ASP A 343 17.91 12.89 -2.53
CA ASP A 343 17.93 14.22 -1.91
C ASP A 343 16.80 14.29 -0.88
N TYR A 344 17.14 14.61 0.37
CA TYR A 344 16.19 14.65 1.48
C TYR A 344 15.19 15.82 1.34
N SER A 345 15.58 16.89 0.64
CA SER A 345 14.74 18.08 0.49
C SER A 345 13.67 17.95 -0.60
N ARG A 346 13.76 16.93 -1.46
CA ARG A 346 12.90 16.79 -2.64
C ARG A 346 12.50 15.35 -2.92
N ASN A 347 11.19 15.15 -2.91
CA ASN A 347 10.55 13.88 -3.27
C ASN A 347 10.74 13.58 -4.77
N GLY A 348 10.82 12.30 -5.12
CA GLY A 348 10.90 11.83 -6.51
C GLY A 348 12.29 11.93 -7.11
N THR A 349 13.32 12.14 -6.28
CA THR A 349 14.72 12.20 -6.69
C THR A 349 15.42 10.85 -6.50
N GLU A 350 14.74 9.85 -5.95
CA GLU A 350 15.34 8.61 -5.47
C GLU A 350 15.85 7.71 -6.60
N LEU A 351 17.09 7.26 -6.44
CA LEU A 351 17.60 6.09 -7.14
C LEU A 351 17.50 4.87 -6.23
N TYR A 352 17.23 3.72 -6.83
CA TYR A 352 17.13 2.47 -6.10
C TYR A 352 17.77 1.30 -6.83
N SER A 353 18.16 0.29 -6.06
CA SER A 353 18.65 -1.00 -6.53
C SER A 353 18.03 -2.12 -5.72
N ASN A 354 17.64 -3.20 -6.41
CA ASN A 354 17.03 -4.39 -5.80
C ASN A 354 18.00 -5.57 -5.69
N SER A 355 19.29 -5.35 -5.92
CA SER A 355 20.30 -6.40 -5.86
C SER A 355 20.52 -6.86 -4.41
N ASN A 356 20.41 -8.17 -4.17
CA ASN A 356 20.91 -8.80 -2.94
C ASN A 356 22.42 -9.07 -3.06
N ASP A 357 23.19 -8.00 -3.22
CA ASP A 357 24.65 -8.03 -3.33
C ASP A 357 25.23 -6.66 -2.91
N VAL A 358 26.55 -6.58 -2.78
CA VAL A 358 27.26 -5.33 -2.55
C VAL A 358 27.38 -4.55 -3.86
N ILE A 359 26.58 -3.50 -4.00
CA ILE A 359 26.60 -2.65 -5.19
C ILE A 359 27.54 -1.46 -5.02
N LYS A 360 27.89 -0.82 -6.14
CA LYS A 360 28.62 0.45 -6.16
C LYS A 360 27.67 1.62 -6.38
N GLY A 361 27.91 2.70 -5.66
CA GLY A 361 27.26 3.99 -5.88
C GLY A 361 28.28 5.11 -5.92
N LYS A 362 27.87 6.28 -6.43
CA LYS A 362 28.67 7.49 -6.42
C LYS A 362 27.81 8.67 -5.97
N LEU A 363 28.36 9.59 -5.19
CA LEU A 363 27.84 10.92 -4.90
C LEU A 363 28.86 11.95 -5.37
N ALA A 364 28.46 12.90 -6.21
CA ALA A 364 29.29 14.05 -6.57
C ALA A 364 28.53 15.34 -6.27
N VAL A 365 29.19 16.30 -5.63
CA VAL A 365 28.61 17.59 -5.23
C VAL A 365 29.57 18.70 -5.65
N SER A 366 29.07 19.76 -6.27
CA SER A 366 29.88 20.86 -6.82
C SER A 366 29.07 22.16 -6.90
N GLY A 367 29.75 23.30 -7.05
CA GLY A 367 29.10 24.61 -7.17
C GLY A 367 29.13 25.41 -5.88
N SER A 368 28.37 26.51 -5.86
CA SER A 368 28.29 27.46 -4.74
C SER A 368 27.00 27.24 -3.92
N PRO A 369 26.91 27.72 -2.67
CA PRO A 369 25.72 27.58 -1.83
C PRO A 369 24.41 28.05 -2.48
N GLU A 370 24.46 29.10 -3.30
CA GLU A 370 23.25 29.61 -3.98
C GLU A 370 22.83 28.76 -5.19
N ASN A 371 23.75 27.99 -5.77
CA ASN A 371 23.50 27.18 -6.96
C ASN A 371 24.42 25.95 -6.98
N LEU A 372 23.95 24.89 -6.34
CA LEU A 372 24.70 23.67 -6.10
C LEU A 372 24.24 22.59 -7.10
N THR A 373 25.20 21.95 -7.76
CA THR A 373 24.95 20.84 -8.67
C THR A 373 25.44 19.57 -8.02
N TYR A 374 24.56 18.58 -7.93
CA TYR A 374 24.93 17.27 -7.44
C TYR A 374 24.47 16.17 -8.40
N SER A 375 25.14 15.03 -8.30
CA SER A 375 24.75 13.81 -8.97
C SER A 375 24.97 12.62 -8.08
N TYR A 376 24.10 11.63 -8.20
CA TYR A 376 24.32 10.34 -7.59
C TYR A 376 23.96 9.20 -8.51
N SER A 377 24.63 8.07 -8.29
CA SER A 377 24.42 6.85 -9.05
C SER A 377 24.33 5.63 -8.15
N LEU A 378 23.50 4.67 -8.56
CA LEU A 378 23.35 3.36 -7.95
C LEU A 378 23.21 2.32 -9.04
N GLY A 379 24.04 1.27 -9.01
CA GLY A 379 23.86 0.09 -9.89
C GLY A 379 23.85 0.42 -11.39
N GLY A 380 24.54 1.49 -11.82
CA GLY A 380 24.64 1.92 -13.22
C GLY A 380 23.58 2.94 -13.67
N ARG A 381 22.60 3.28 -12.83
CA ARG A 381 21.70 4.43 -13.04
C ARG A 381 22.29 5.66 -12.39
N ALA A 382 22.17 6.82 -13.03
CA ALA A 382 22.68 8.08 -12.53
C ALA A 382 21.66 9.20 -12.73
N GLU A 383 21.54 10.08 -11.75
CA GLU A 383 20.74 11.31 -11.80
C GLU A 383 21.68 12.50 -11.65
N ASN A 384 21.50 13.52 -12.48
CA ASN A 384 22.17 14.81 -12.36
C ASN A 384 21.13 15.88 -12.08
N LYS A 385 21.30 16.66 -11.02
CA LYS A 385 20.35 17.71 -10.63
C LYS A 385 21.10 19.01 -10.30
N ASN A 386 20.46 20.12 -10.65
CA ASN A 386 20.83 21.45 -10.19
C ASN A 386 19.82 21.87 -9.12
N ALA A 387 20.31 22.42 -8.01
CA ALA A 387 19.47 22.73 -6.86
C ALA A 387 20.05 23.84 -5.99
N SER A 388 19.18 24.65 -5.42
CA SER A 388 19.53 25.44 -4.25
C SER A 388 19.28 24.55 -3.03
N ILE A 389 20.32 24.28 -2.22
CA ILE A 389 20.23 23.44 -1.03
C ILE A 389 20.48 24.33 0.18
N ALA A 390 19.63 24.24 1.20
CA ALA A 390 19.87 24.90 2.47
C ALA A 390 21.07 24.24 3.18
N ILE A 391 22.11 25.02 3.45
CA ILE A 391 23.31 24.56 4.16
C ILE A 391 23.19 24.96 5.63
N ASP A 392 22.85 24.00 6.48
CA ASP A 392 22.78 24.21 7.92
C ASP A 392 24.17 24.11 8.56
N GLU A 393 24.55 25.14 9.32
CA GLU A 393 25.83 25.25 10.03
C GLU A 393 27.07 25.08 9.12
N GLY A 394 26.94 25.39 7.83
CA GLY A 394 28.06 25.32 6.89
C GLY A 394 28.52 23.88 6.61
N LYS A 395 27.63 22.90 6.68
CA LYS A 395 27.95 21.49 6.38
C LYS A 395 26.94 20.88 5.43
N LEU A 396 27.43 20.04 4.53
CA LEU A 396 26.60 19.09 3.79
C LEU A 396 26.47 17.81 4.63
N ARG A 397 25.28 17.20 4.66
CA ARG A 397 25.02 16.01 5.47
C ARG A 397 24.40 14.89 4.65
N LEU A 398 24.95 13.69 4.79
CA LEU A 398 24.41 12.44 4.27
C LEU A 398 24.10 11.51 5.45
N GLU A 399 22.85 11.12 5.62
CA GLU A 399 22.51 10.06 6.57
C GLU A 399 22.39 8.70 5.87
N VAL A 400 23.13 7.72 6.38
CA VAL A 400 23.09 6.33 5.95
C VAL A 400 22.39 5.52 7.03
N ILE A 401 21.22 4.99 6.73
CA ILE A 401 20.44 4.17 7.67
C ILE A 401 20.52 2.71 7.21
N SER A 402 21.14 1.88 8.03
CA SER A 402 21.29 0.45 7.79
C SER A 402 20.31 -0.33 8.64
N GLN A 403 19.42 -1.11 8.02
CA GLN A 403 18.58 -2.04 8.78
C GLN A 403 19.43 -3.23 9.28
N PRO A 404 19.16 -3.78 10.47
CA PRO A 404 19.83 -5.00 10.92
C PRO A 404 19.55 -6.19 9.98
N ARG A 405 20.57 -6.99 9.66
CA ARG A 405 20.38 -8.22 8.87
C ARG A 405 19.47 -9.20 9.61
N LYS A 406 18.55 -9.85 8.90
CA LYS A 406 17.72 -10.92 9.46
C LYS A 406 18.30 -12.33 9.30
N GLY A 407 19.40 -12.47 8.56
CA GLY A 407 20.12 -13.74 8.40
C GLY A 407 21.28 -13.65 7.42
N GLU A 408 22.03 -14.75 7.28
CA GLU A 408 23.23 -14.83 6.43
C GLU A 408 22.95 -14.75 4.92
N GLN A 409 21.69 -14.89 4.52
CA GLN A 409 21.26 -14.70 3.12
C GLN A 409 21.20 -13.22 2.73
N ASP A 410 21.24 -12.30 3.70
CA ASP A 410 21.26 -10.86 3.46
C ASP A 410 22.67 -10.38 3.07
N LYS A 411 22.86 -10.22 1.77
CA LYS A 411 24.11 -9.73 1.16
C LYS A 411 23.99 -8.29 0.69
N VAL A 412 22.88 -7.61 0.98
CA VAL A 412 22.67 -6.24 0.56
C VAL A 412 23.69 -5.34 1.26
N GLY A 413 24.48 -4.64 0.44
CA GLY A 413 25.44 -3.65 0.91
C GLY A 413 25.74 -2.62 -0.18
N LEU A 414 26.44 -1.56 0.21
CA LEU A 414 26.82 -0.48 -0.69
C LEU A 414 28.25 -0.04 -0.42
N THR A 415 29.01 0.10 -1.51
CA THR A 415 30.24 0.91 -1.51
C THR A 415 29.95 2.23 -2.22
N LEU A 416 30.08 3.35 -1.50
CA LEU A 416 29.78 4.69 -2.02
C LEU A 416 31.07 5.48 -2.28
N ASP A 417 31.33 5.82 -3.54
CA ASP A 417 32.37 6.79 -3.90
C ASP A 417 31.82 8.22 -3.72
N VAL A 418 32.60 9.13 -3.15
CA VAL A 418 32.16 10.49 -2.81
C VAL A 418 33.14 11.53 -3.35
N GLU A 419 32.62 12.49 -4.10
CA GLU A 419 33.36 13.59 -4.70
C GLU A 419 32.73 14.92 -4.29
N ASN A 420 33.31 15.57 -3.29
CA ASN A 420 32.88 16.88 -2.80
C ASN A 420 33.81 17.98 -3.35
N LYS A 421 33.32 18.75 -4.32
CA LYS A 421 34.01 19.91 -4.92
C LYS A 421 33.44 21.24 -4.42
N THR A 422 32.81 21.24 -3.25
CA THR A 422 32.29 22.46 -2.61
C THR A 422 33.23 22.94 -1.51
N ASP A 423 33.04 24.17 -1.05
CA ASP A 423 33.77 24.75 0.07
C ASP A 423 33.26 24.24 1.44
N TYR A 424 32.17 23.47 1.47
CA TYR A 424 31.59 22.92 2.70
C TYR A 424 31.97 21.45 2.91
N PRO A 425 32.33 21.02 4.12
CA PRO A 425 32.58 19.62 4.41
C PRO A 425 31.29 18.80 4.27
N LEU A 426 31.42 17.58 3.74
CA LEU A 426 30.33 16.60 3.68
C LEU A 426 30.47 15.60 4.84
N GLU A 427 29.52 15.62 5.75
CA GLU A 427 29.45 14.73 6.90
C GLU A 427 28.52 13.54 6.60
N ILE A 428 29.07 12.33 6.66
CA ILE A 428 28.35 11.08 6.46
C ILE A 428 28.12 10.45 7.82
N LYS A 429 26.87 10.39 8.25
CA LYS A 429 26.48 9.75 9.50
C LYS A 429 25.85 8.40 9.21
N VAL A 430 26.47 7.34 9.68
CA VAL A 430 25.98 5.97 9.52
C VAL A 430 25.23 5.57 10.79
N ILE A 431 24.02 5.04 10.63
CA ILE A 431 23.10 4.70 11.71
C ILE A 431 22.77 3.21 11.61
N ASN A 432 22.89 2.50 12.74
CA ASN A 432 22.52 1.09 12.90
C ASN A 432 23.26 0.09 12.00
N ASP A 433 24.43 0.46 11.45
CA ASP A 433 25.23 -0.47 10.66
C ASP A 433 26.01 -1.44 11.54
N ASP A 434 26.28 -2.62 10.99
CA ASP A 434 27.00 -3.69 11.69
C ASP A 434 28.49 -3.31 11.85
N LEU A 435 28.97 -3.23 13.09
CA LEU A 435 30.35 -2.84 13.40
C LEU A 435 31.40 -3.87 12.96
N GLN A 436 31.03 -5.16 12.87
CA GLN A 436 31.93 -6.25 12.52
C GLN A 436 31.89 -6.55 11.01
N VAL A 437 30.69 -6.52 10.42
CA VAL A 437 30.48 -6.76 8.99
C VAL A 437 29.65 -5.63 8.36
N PRO A 438 30.24 -4.42 8.20
CA PRO A 438 29.52 -3.23 7.73
C PRO A 438 28.85 -3.45 6.38
N ARG A 439 27.59 -3.04 6.27
CA ARG A 439 26.82 -3.04 5.02
C ARG A 439 27.14 -1.79 4.20
N PHE A 440 27.50 -0.70 4.86
CA PHE A 440 27.97 0.53 4.22
C PHE A 440 29.49 0.65 4.27
N LYS A 441 30.09 0.92 3.11
CA LYS A 441 31.51 1.23 2.97
C LYS A 441 31.70 2.52 2.20
N LEU A 442 32.52 3.41 2.74
CA LEU A 442 33.01 4.56 1.98
C LEU A 442 34.09 4.05 1.02
N GLY A 443 33.89 4.33 -0.27
CA GLY A 443 34.82 4.01 -1.34
C GLY A 443 35.86 5.11 -1.53
N THR A 444 36.04 5.53 -2.78
CA THR A 444 36.94 6.62 -3.17
C THR A 444 36.40 7.95 -2.66
N GLN A 445 37.26 8.74 -2.00
CA GLN A 445 36.93 10.08 -1.53
C GLN A 445 37.74 11.14 -2.28
N ALA A 446 37.06 12.20 -2.72
CA ALA A 446 37.67 13.43 -3.19
C ALA A 446 37.05 14.63 -2.47
N GLY A 447 37.89 15.55 -1.98
CA GLY A 447 37.47 16.72 -1.22
C GLY A 447 37.24 16.47 0.28
N SER A 448 36.61 17.45 0.94
CA SER A 448 36.37 17.41 2.40
C SER A 448 35.16 16.54 2.74
N VAL A 449 35.41 15.32 3.23
CA VAL A 449 34.39 14.36 3.64
C VAL A 449 34.80 13.73 4.97
N THR A 450 33.85 13.63 5.90
CA THR A 450 34.00 12.99 7.20
C THR A 450 32.94 11.92 7.39
N ILE A 451 33.29 10.84 8.09
CA ILE A 451 32.35 9.75 8.41
C ILE A 451 32.26 9.56 9.93
N SER A 452 31.04 9.48 10.44
CA SER A 452 30.70 9.09 11.80
C SER A 452 29.83 7.82 11.78
N ARG A 453 30.03 6.92 12.75
CA ARG A 453 29.30 5.66 12.90
C ARG A 453 28.73 5.54 14.30
#